data_AF-H2ZCW9-F1
#
_entry.id   AF-H2ZCW9-F1
#
_cell.length_a   1.000
_cell.length_b   1.000
_cell.length_c   1.000
_cell.angle_alpha   90.00
_cell.angle_beta   90.00
_cell.angle_gamma   90.00
#
_symmetry.space_group_name_H-M   'P 1'
#
loop_
_entity.id
_entity.type
_entity.pdbx_description
1 polymer ?
#
loop_
_entity_poly.entity_id
_entity_poly.type
_entity_poly.pdbx_seq_one_letter_code
_entity_poly.pdbx_strand_id
1 'polypeptide(L)'
;MIVSSNTVNEKSNLLIFTMYTSMHALLDQREAHQSCAADTRKIILCTDVAESCISVSDACHVIDAGRTSRGARVSTRTSQLRASAVARNRSGICFHLFPRSEDLPNSSPQLLCSPLYQLALQIKLLGGSESVAEFFHRLPQPPHSSAIQHAVHILKTIDALDESENISELGQH
;
A
#
# COMPACT_ATOMS: atom_id res chain seq x y z
N MET A 1 4.33 4.39 18.55
CA MET A 1 3.45 5.50 18.98
C MET A 1 4.16 6.79 18.58
N ILE A 2 3.94 7.26 17.36
CA ILE A 2 4.44 8.58 16.94
C ILE A 2 3.22 9.50 17.01
N VAL A 3 3.30 10.43 17.95
CA VAL A 3 2.30 11.45 18.22
C VAL A 3 2.15 12.30 16.96
N SER A 4 0.92 12.46 16.49
CA SER A 4 0.57 13.47 15.49
C SER A 4 0.87 14.84 16.08
N SER A 5 1.94 15.46 15.61
CA SER A 5 2.23 16.86 15.92
C SER A 5 2.31 17.61 14.61
N ASN A 6 1.26 18.40 14.31
CA ASN A 6 1.37 19.52 13.37
C ASN A 6 2.31 20.55 14.02
N THR A 7 3.61 20.34 13.91
CA THR A 7 4.61 21.30 14.36
C THR A 7 4.78 22.35 13.27
N VAL A 8 4.08 23.47 13.42
CA VAL A 8 4.50 24.72 12.78
C VAL A 8 5.79 25.14 13.46
N ASN A 9 6.92 25.04 12.76
CA ASN A 9 8.17 25.58 13.28
C ASN A 9 8.15 27.09 13.05
N GLU A 10 7.83 27.90 14.06
CA GLU A 10 7.69 29.36 13.92
C GLU A 10 8.95 30.09 13.40
N LYS A 11 10.13 29.43 13.41
CA LYS A 11 11.38 29.99 12.86
C LYS A 11 11.59 29.70 11.37
N SER A 12 10.74 28.91 10.74
CA SER A 12 10.88 28.49 9.35
C SER A 12 9.47 28.38 8.77
N ASN A 13 9.09 29.15 7.75
CA ASN A 13 7.76 29.10 7.14
C ASN A 13 7.48 27.72 6.48
N LEU A 14 7.33 26.68 7.29
CA LEU A 14 7.23 25.28 6.93
C LEU A 14 5.95 24.71 7.52
N LEU A 15 5.17 24.04 6.68
CA LEU A 15 3.98 23.31 7.09
C LEU A 15 4.22 21.83 6.82
N ILE A 16 4.34 21.03 7.89
CA ILE A 16 4.71 19.62 7.80
C ILE A 16 3.49 18.76 8.10
N PHE A 17 3.11 17.91 7.14
CA PHE A 17 2.08 16.89 7.28
C PHE A 17 2.72 15.50 7.30
N THR A 18 2.19 14.58 8.11
CA THR A 18 2.62 13.18 8.14
C THR A 18 1.45 12.26 7.79
N MET A 19 1.62 11.36 6.82
CA MET A 19 0.57 10.50 6.28
C MET A 19 0.95 9.02 6.34
N TYR A 20 0.13 8.23 7.04
CA TYR A 20 0.27 6.79 7.18
C TYR A 20 -1.10 6.12 7.34
N THR A 21 -1.14 4.80 7.13
CA THR A 21 -2.37 4.01 6.94
C THR A 21 -3.40 4.06 8.06
N SER A 22 -2.98 4.31 9.30
CA SER A 22 -3.89 4.39 10.45
C SER A 22 -4.33 5.81 10.77
N MET A 23 -4.06 6.79 9.91
CA MET A 23 -4.62 8.12 10.05
C MET A 23 -6.10 8.13 9.65
N HIS A 24 -6.96 8.10 10.67
CA HIS A 24 -8.40 8.40 10.56
C HIS A 24 -8.71 9.90 10.45
N ALA A 25 -7.71 10.79 10.37
CA ALA A 25 -7.94 12.21 10.16
C ALA A 25 -8.09 12.51 8.66
N LEU A 26 -9.29 12.26 8.12
CA LEU A 26 -9.70 12.77 6.79
C LEU A 26 -9.45 14.28 6.63
N LEU A 27 -9.41 15.04 7.74
CA LEU A 27 -9.12 16.46 7.78
C LEU A 27 -7.65 16.77 7.42
N ASP A 28 -6.68 16.11 8.06
CA ASP A 28 -5.25 16.32 7.77
C ASP A 28 -4.90 15.96 6.32
N GLN A 29 -5.54 14.90 5.78
CA GLN A 29 -5.41 14.58 4.37
C GLN A 29 -5.98 15.68 3.48
N ARG A 30 -7.15 16.24 3.79
CA ARG A 30 -7.74 17.32 2.99
C ARG A 30 -6.90 18.59 3.04
N GLU A 31 -6.37 18.96 4.21
CA GLU A 31 -5.50 20.13 4.36
C GLU A 31 -4.17 19.96 3.60
N ALA A 32 -3.58 18.76 3.60
CA ALA A 32 -2.37 18.48 2.82
C ALA A 32 -2.58 18.73 1.30
N HIS A 33 -3.80 18.55 0.79
CA HIS A 33 -4.16 18.79 -0.61
C HIS A 33 -4.52 20.26 -0.92
N GLN A 34 -4.72 21.12 0.08
CA GLN A 34 -5.03 22.53 -0.13
C GLN A 34 -3.77 23.35 -0.39
N SER A 35 -3.80 24.31 -1.31
CA SER A 35 -2.68 25.22 -1.56
C SER A 35 -2.26 25.96 -0.29
N CYS A 36 -0.96 26.05 -0.02
CA CYS A 36 -0.43 26.84 1.08
C CYS A 36 -0.22 28.31 0.68
N ALA A 37 -0.08 29.19 1.67
CA ALA A 37 0.26 30.60 1.43
C ALA A 37 1.60 30.73 0.69
N ALA A 38 1.75 31.80 -0.12
CA ALA A 38 2.88 32.00 -1.02
C ALA A 38 4.26 31.98 -0.34
N ASP A 39 4.32 32.37 0.94
CA ASP A 39 5.57 32.42 1.73
C ASP A 39 5.74 31.18 2.62
N THR A 40 4.95 30.13 2.43
CA THR A 40 5.02 28.88 3.20
C THR A 40 5.41 27.71 2.31
N ARG A 41 6.36 26.89 2.76
CA ARG A 41 6.72 25.64 2.11
C ARG A 41 6.01 24.48 2.80
N LYS A 42 5.16 23.79 2.05
CA LYS A 42 4.52 22.55 2.48
C LYS A 42 5.46 21.36 2.31
N ILE A 43 5.54 20.50 3.32
CA ILE A 43 6.28 19.24 3.32
C ILE A 43 5.31 18.13 3.73
N ILE A 44 5.19 17.09 2.91
CA ILE A 44 4.34 15.94 3.21
C ILE A 44 5.23 14.71 3.34
N LEU A 45 5.28 14.16 4.55
CA LEU A 45 5.98 12.92 4.87
C LEU A 45 4.97 11.77 4.71
N CYS A 46 5.20 10.85 3.78
CA CYS A 46 4.24 9.77 3.49
C CYS A 46 4.90 8.40 3.48
N THR A 47 4.09 7.40 3.85
CA THR A 47 4.41 5.97 3.65
C THR A 47 3.98 5.51 2.25
N ASP A 48 4.45 4.34 1.84
CA ASP A 48 4.06 3.65 0.60
C ASP A 48 2.54 3.44 0.48
N VAL A 49 1.82 3.29 1.60
CA VAL A 49 0.36 3.11 1.55
C VAL A 49 -0.38 4.42 1.35
N ALA A 50 0.19 5.55 1.79
CA ALA A 50 -0.38 6.88 1.54
C ALA A 50 0.02 7.43 0.15
N GLU A 51 1.11 6.94 -0.45
CA GLU A 51 1.65 7.36 -1.74
C GLU A 51 0.61 7.29 -2.88
N SER A 52 -0.18 6.21 -2.93
CA SER A 52 -1.21 6.02 -3.96
C SER A 52 -2.41 6.96 -3.80
N CYS A 53 -2.59 7.51 -2.59
CA CYS A 53 -3.69 8.42 -2.24
C CYS A 53 -3.31 9.90 -2.41
N ILE A 54 -2.05 10.20 -2.69
CA ILE A 54 -1.51 11.55 -2.78
C ILE A 54 -1.39 11.91 -4.26
N SER A 55 -2.48 12.42 -4.84
CA SER A 55 -2.39 13.27 -6.02
C SER A 55 -2.22 14.71 -5.56
N VAL A 56 -1.08 15.02 -4.94
CA VAL A 56 -0.73 16.39 -4.57
C VAL A 56 -0.40 17.14 -5.85
N SER A 57 -1.39 17.87 -6.36
CA SER A 57 -1.36 18.56 -7.65
C SER A 57 -0.28 19.63 -7.73
N ASP A 58 0.18 20.13 -6.58
CA ASP A 58 1.17 21.20 -6.39
C ASP A 58 2.58 20.68 -6.06
N ALA A 59 2.82 19.35 -6.09
CA ALA A 59 4.14 18.83 -5.78
C ALA A 59 5.18 19.26 -6.83
N CYS A 60 6.17 20.03 -6.40
CA CYS A 60 7.34 20.40 -7.22
C CYS A 60 8.53 19.45 -7.00
N HIS A 61 8.62 18.84 -5.82
CA HIS A 61 9.76 18.01 -5.42
C HIS A 61 9.29 16.73 -4.76
N VAL A 62 9.88 15.60 -5.14
CA VAL A 62 9.71 14.30 -4.49
C VAL A 62 11.07 13.81 -4.01
N ILE A 63 11.12 13.31 -2.78
CA ILE A 63 12.30 12.65 -2.22
C ILE A 63 11.93 11.19 -2.02
N ASP A 64 12.45 10.32 -2.88
CA ASP A 64 12.22 8.88 -2.85
C ASP A 64 13.36 8.17 -2.11
N ALA A 65 13.07 7.72 -0.88
CA ALA A 65 14.01 6.95 -0.07
C ALA A 65 14.27 5.53 -0.60
N GLY A 66 13.52 5.04 -1.60
CA GLY A 66 13.69 3.71 -2.16
C GLY A 66 13.23 2.56 -1.24
N ARG A 67 12.50 2.87 -0.15
CA ARG A 67 12.06 1.90 0.87
C ARG A 67 10.54 1.92 1.10
N THR A 68 10.01 0.77 1.48
CA THR A 68 8.62 0.57 1.94
C THR A 68 8.51 0.83 3.45
N SER A 69 7.30 0.93 3.97
CA SER A 69 7.05 1.04 5.42
C SER A 69 7.60 -0.15 6.22
N ARG A 70 7.81 -1.30 5.57
CA ARG A 70 8.42 -2.50 6.15
C ARG A 70 9.95 -2.57 6.00
N GLY A 71 10.58 -1.50 5.49
CA GLY A 71 12.03 -1.43 5.28
C GLY A 71 12.56 -2.20 4.07
N ALA A 72 11.68 -2.86 3.30
CA ALA A 72 12.05 -3.51 2.06
C ALA A 72 12.30 -2.47 0.95
N ARG A 73 13.02 -2.86 -0.10
CA ARG A 73 13.23 -1.99 -1.26
C ARG A 73 11.93 -1.85 -2.06
N VAL A 74 11.67 -0.64 -2.56
CA VAL A 74 10.52 -0.40 -3.44
C VAL A 74 10.74 -1.03 -4.80
N SER A 75 9.65 -1.38 -5.47
CA SER A 75 9.73 -1.88 -6.84
C SER A 75 10.07 -0.76 -7.84
N THR A 76 10.58 -1.13 -9.02
CA THR A 76 10.78 -0.21 -10.14
C THR A 76 9.49 0.56 -10.47
N ARG A 77 8.35 -0.14 -10.48
CA ARG A 77 7.03 0.46 -10.74
C ARG A 77 6.64 1.47 -9.66
N THR A 78 6.87 1.16 -8.39
CA THR A 78 6.60 2.07 -7.27
C THR A 78 7.45 3.34 -7.40
N SER A 79 8.76 3.20 -7.65
CA SER A 79 9.63 4.37 -7.81
C SER A 79 9.22 5.25 -9.01
N GLN A 80 8.80 4.64 -10.12
CA GLN A 80 8.24 5.36 -11.27
C GLN A 80 6.94 6.11 -10.93
N LEU A 81 6.06 5.50 -10.14
CA LEU A 81 4.84 6.15 -9.67
C LEU A 81 5.16 7.38 -8.80
N ARG A 82 6.13 7.29 -7.88
CA ARG A 82 6.62 8.44 -7.11
C ARG A 82 7.12 9.57 -8.00
N ALA A 83 7.94 9.25 -8.99
CA ALA A 83 8.46 10.23 -9.95
C ALA A 83 7.34 10.88 -10.77
N SER A 84 6.26 10.15 -11.06
CA SER A 84 5.12 10.68 -11.81
C SER A 84 4.36 11.80 -11.08
N ALA A 85 4.47 11.89 -9.76
CA ALA A 85 3.78 12.92 -8.96
C ALA A 85 4.20 14.36 -9.34
N VAL A 86 5.47 14.54 -9.73
CA VAL A 86 6.00 15.85 -10.16
C VAL A 86 5.97 16.04 -11.69
N ALA A 87 5.60 15.02 -12.46
CA ALA A 87 5.67 15.04 -13.93
C ALA A 87 4.72 16.05 -14.58
N ARG A 88 3.64 16.46 -13.89
CA ARG A 88 2.73 17.51 -14.34
C ARG A 88 3.30 18.92 -14.16
N ASN A 89 4.39 19.06 -13.39
CA ASN A 89 5.07 20.32 -13.15
C ASN A 89 6.29 20.44 -14.08
N ARG A 90 6.34 21.49 -14.90
CA ARG A 90 7.42 21.70 -15.87
C ARG A 90 8.81 21.81 -15.23
N SER A 91 8.90 22.15 -13.95
CA SER A 91 10.15 22.19 -13.17
C SER A 91 10.17 21.16 -12.04
N GLY A 92 9.39 20.08 -12.16
CA GLY A 92 9.32 19.01 -11.17
C GLY A 92 10.59 18.18 -11.07
N ILE A 93 11.07 17.90 -9.85
CA ILE A 93 12.28 17.09 -9.62
C ILE A 93 11.98 15.94 -8.66
N CYS A 94 12.39 14.72 -9.04
CA CYS A 94 12.36 13.55 -8.18
C CYS A 94 13.80 13.16 -7.79
N PHE A 95 14.10 13.17 -6.49
CA PHE A 95 15.39 12.78 -5.94
C PHE A 95 15.31 11.33 -5.44
N HIS A 96 16.05 10.43 -6.08
CA HIS A 96 16.18 9.05 -5.63
C HIS A 96 17.40 8.93 -4.70
N LEU A 97 17.20 8.51 -3.46
CA LEU A 97 18.26 8.34 -2.46
C LEU A 97 18.92 6.96 -2.51
N PHE A 98 19.07 6.43 -3.72
CA PHE A 98 19.71 5.15 -3.99
C PHE A 98 20.50 5.21 -5.31
N PRO A 99 21.58 4.44 -5.47
CA PRO A 99 22.43 4.49 -6.67
C PRO A 99 21.70 4.03 -7.92
N ARG A 100 22.01 4.65 -9.07
CA ARG A 100 21.48 4.20 -10.38
C ARG A 100 21.94 2.80 -10.78
N SER A 101 23.07 2.34 -10.25
CA SER A 101 23.58 0.98 -10.47
C SER A 101 22.82 -0.09 -9.69
N GLU A 102 21.89 0.31 -8.80
CA GLU A 102 21.14 -0.63 -7.99
C GLU A 102 19.85 -1.02 -8.71
N ASP A 103 19.77 -2.27 -9.18
CA ASP A 103 18.53 -2.77 -9.78
C ASP A 103 17.43 -2.83 -8.71
N LEU A 104 16.34 -2.11 -8.95
CA LEU A 104 15.14 -2.19 -8.11
C LEU A 104 14.39 -3.49 -8.42
N PRO A 105 13.76 -4.13 -7.42
CA PRO A 105 12.96 -5.32 -7.64
C PRO A 105 11.80 -5.05 -8.59
N ASN A 106 11.42 -6.07 -9.37
CA ASN A 106 10.19 -6.01 -10.16
C ASN A 106 8.97 -5.99 -9.23
N SER A 107 7.91 -5.32 -9.66
CA SER A 107 6.65 -5.32 -8.91
C SER A 107 5.95 -6.66 -9.08
N SER A 108 5.82 -7.43 -8.00
CA SER A 108 4.93 -8.59 -7.95
C SER A 108 3.51 -8.14 -7.58
N PRO A 109 2.45 -8.78 -8.12
CA PRO A 109 1.09 -8.54 -7.67
C PRO A 109 0.96 -8.77 -6.16
N GLN A 110 0.20 -7.93 -5.47
CA GLN A 110 -0.02 -8.05 -4.03
C GLN A 110 -0.55 -9.43 -3.63
N LEU A 111 -1.39 -10.02 -4.46
CA LEU A 111 -1.93 -11.37 -4.29
C LEU A 111 -0.82 -12.42 -4.08
N LEU A 112 0.32 -12.28 -4.76
CA LEU A 112 1.43 -13.23 -4.66
C LEU A 112 2.31 -13.00 -3.43
N CYS A 113 2.10 -11.90 -2.69
CA CYS A 113 2.95 -11.47 -1.60
C CYS A 113 2.23 -11.39 -0.24
N SER A 114 0.93 -11.70 -0.20
CA SER A 114 0.11 -11.70 1.01
C SER A 114 -0.41 -13.10 1.35
N PRO A 115 -0.67 -13.40 2.62
CA PRO A 115 -1.40 -14.62 3.00
C PRO A 115 -2.76 -14.70 2.29
N LEU A 116 -3.13 -15.88 1.80
CA LEU A 116 -4.33 -16.06 0.97
C LEU A 116 -5.59 -16.45 1.77
N TYR A 117 -5.47 -16.79 3.06
CA TYR A 117 -6.58 -17.35 3.85
C TYR A 117 -7.81 -16.42 3.89
N GLN A 118 -7.59 -15.09 4.01
CA GLN A 118 -8.70 -14.15 4.06
C GLN A 118 -9.47 -14.12 2.74
N LEU A 119 -8.75 -14.10 1.61
CA LEU A 119 -9.37 -14.12 0.29
C LEU A 119 -10.03 -15.47 0.00
N ALA A 120 -9.39 -16.57 0.38
CA ALA A 120 -9.94 -17.91 0.27
C ALA A 120 -11.29 -18.04 1.01
N LEU A 121 -11.38 -17.49 2.22
CA LEU A 121 -12.63 -17.46 2.97
C LEU A 121 -13.70 -16.61 2.28
N GLN A 122 -13.33 -15.43 1.78
CA GLN A 122 -14.25 -14.56 1.02
C GLN A 122 -14.80 -15.26 -0.24
N ILE A 123 -13.98 -16.02 -0.96
CA ILE A 123 -14.42 -16.78 -2.13
C ILE A 123 -15.48 -17.82 -1.74
N LYS A 124 -15.27 -18.54 -0.63
CA LYS A 124 -16.24 -19.52 -0.13
C LYS A 124 -17.54 -18.88 0.37
N LEU A 125 -17.45 -17.73 1.05
CA LEU A 125 -18.60 -16.93 1.48
C LEU A 125 -19.49 -16.48 0.31
N LEU A 126 -18.90 -16.19 -0.85
CA LEU A 126 -19.63 -15.80 -2.05
C LEU A 126 -20.39 -16.97 -2.72
N GLY A 127 -20.31 -18.18 -2.16
CA GLY A 127 -21.15 -19.32 -2.58
C GLY A 127 -20.63 -20.07 -3.81
N GLY A 128 -19.33 -19.98 -4.10
CA GLY A 128 -18.72 -20.80 -5.15
C GLY A 128 -18.72 -22.28 -4.78
N SER A 129 -19.25 -23.13 -5.67
CA SER A 129 -19.19 -24.59 -5.52
C SER A 129 -17.82 -25.19 -5.85
N GLU A 130 -16.92 -24.40 -6.46
CA GLU A 130 -15.55 -24.81 -6.76
C GLU A 130 -14.66 -24.81 -5.51
N SER A 131 -13.57 -25.57 -5.57
CA SER A 131 -12.53 -25.54 -4.54
C SER A 131 -11.78 -24.20 -4.56
N VAL A 132 -11.17 -23.85 -3.42
CA VAL A 132 -10.33 -22.65 -3.34
C VAL A 132 -9.19 -22.70 -4.38
N ALA A 133 -8.64 -23.90 -4.58
CA ALA A 133 -7.58 -24.12 -5.56
C ALA A 133 -8.06 -23.88 -7.00
N GLU A 134 -9.19 -24.44 -7.41
CA GLU A 134 -9.72 -24.24 -8.78
C GLU A 134 -9.91 -22.75 -9.08
N PHE A 135 -10.48 -21.99 -8.14
CA PHE A 135 -10.65 -20.55 -8.31
C PHE A 135 -9.30 -19.84 -8.56
N PHE A 136 -8.31 -20.08 -7.70
CA PHE A 136 -7.00 -19.42 -7.80
C PHE A 136 -6.23 -19.77 -9.08
N HIS A 137 -6.38 -21.00 -9.59
CA HIS A 137 -5.72 -21.41 -10.84
C HIS A 137 -6.30 -20.75 -12.09
N ARG A 138 -7.55 -20.23 -12.02
CA ARG A 138 -8.16 -19.48 -13.14
C ARG A 138 -7.71 -18.02 -13.22
N LEU A 139 -6.96 -17.54 -12.23
CA LEU A 139 -6.47 -16.17 -12.22
C LEU A 139 -5.41 -15.93 -13.31
N PRO A 140 -5.30 -14.71 -13.86
CA PRO A 140 -4.28 -14.38 -14.86
C PRO A 140 -2.84 -14.66 -14.41
N GLN A 141 -2.58 -14.55 -13.11
CA GLN A 141 -1.31 -14.91 -12.48
C GLN A 141 -1.62 -15.72 -11.21
N PRO A 142 -1.70 -17.06 -11.33
CA PRO A 142 -2.08 -17.92 -10.20
C PRO A 142 -0.99 -17.92 -9.11
N PRO A 143 -1.36 -17.91 -7.82
CA PRO A 143 -0.42 -18.11 -6.72
C PRO A 143 0.23 -19.51 -6.74
N HIS A 144 1.35 -19.66 -6.04
CA HIS A 144 1.96 -20.97 -5.83
C HIS A 144 1.00 -21.90 -5.07
N SER A 145 0.89 -23.16 -5.52
CA SER A 145 0.02 -24.17 -4.92
C SER A 145 0.27 -24.37 -3.43
N SER A 146 1.52 -24.24 -2.96
CA SER A 146 1.86 -24.30 -1.54
C SER A 146 1.22 -23.19 -0.71
N ALA A 147 1.11 -21.97 -1.24
CA ALA A 147 0.46 -20.85 -0.57
C ALA A 147 -1.07 -21.07 -0.50
N ILE A 148 -1.66 -21.62 -1.56
CA ILE A 148 -3.09 -21.98 -1.61
C ILE A 148 -3.40 -23.07 -0.59
N GLN A 149 -2.61 -24.15 -0.59
CA GLN A 149 -2.75 -25.27 0.36
C GLN A 149 -2.60 -24.78 1.80
N HIS A 150 -1.62 -23.92 2.08
CA HIS A 150 -1.42 -23.35 3.40
C HIS A 150 -2.63 -22.50 3.84
N ALA A 151 -3.22 -21.72 2.94
CA ALA A 151 -4.42 -20.94 3.24
C ALA A 151 -5.64 -21.83 3.58
N VAL A 152 -5.90 -22.88 2.78
CA VAL A 152 -6.97 -23.85 3.08
C VAL A 152 -6.70 -24.57 4.40
N HIS A 153 -5.45 -24.98 4.64
CA HIS A 153 -5.06 -25.63 5.89
C HIS A 153 -5.31 -24.74 7.11
N ILE A 154 -4.94 -23.46 7.05
CA ILE A 154 -5.24 -22.50 8.13
C ILE A 154 -6.75 -22.44 8.37
N LEU A 155 -7.55 -22.27 7.32
CA LEU A 155 -9.00 -22.12 7.45
C LEU A 155 -9.68 -23.36 8.03
N LYS A 156 -9.22 -24.57 7.67
CA LYS A 156 -9.66 -25.81 8.30
C LYS A 156 -9.22 -25.91 9.76
N THR A 157 -7.98 -25.52 10.06
CA THR A 157 -7.41 -25.59 11.41
C THR A 157 -8.15 -24.68 12.39
N ILE A 158 -8.65 -23.54 11.92
CA ILE A 158 -9.46 -22.61 12.74
C ILE A 158 -10.96 -22.90 12.66
N ASP A 159 -11.37 -24.05 12.11
CA ASP A 159 -12.77 -24.45 11.90
C ASP A 159 -13.60 -23.44 11.09
N ALA A 160 -12.98 -22.60 10.24
CA ALA A 160 -13.71 -21.71 9.32
C ALA A 160 -14.20 -22.46 8.07
N LEU A 161 -13.50 -23.53 7.68
CA LEU A 161 -13.90 -24.47 6.65
C LEU A 161 -13.95 -25.89 7.22
N ASP A 162 -14.87 -26.72 6.73
CA ASP A 162 -14.89 -28.16 7.02
C ASP A 162 -13.86 -28.93 6.18
N GLU A 163 -13.78 -30.25 6.39
CA GLU A 163 -12.85 -31.11 5.63
C GLU A 163 -13.13 -31.18 4.13
N SER A 164 -14.35 -30.87 3.70
CA SER A 164 -14.75 -30.80 2.30
C SER A 164 -14.62 -29.39 1.71
N GLU A 165 -13.97 -28.46 2.42
CA GLU A 165 -13.86 -27.05 2.07
C GLU A 165 -15.20 -26.30 1.99
N ASN A 166 -16.26 -26.78 2.67
CA ASN A 166 -17.48 -26.01 2.86
C ASN A 166 -17.31 -25.03 4.00
N ILE A 167 -18.02 -23.91 3.93
CA ILE A 167 -18.00 -22.93 5.01
C ILE A 167 -18.73 -23.46 6.24
N SER A 168 -18.10 -23.34 7.40
CA SER A 168 -18.70 -23.68 8.69
C SER A 168 -19.57 -22.52 9.21
N GLU A 169 -20.23 -22.71 10.36
CA GLU A 169 -20.89 -21.62 11.08
C GLU A 169 -19.90 -20.55 11.55
N LEU A 170 -18.72 -20.96 12.04
CA LEU A 170 -17.67 -20.03 12.47
C LEU A 170 -17.10 -19.22 11.30
N GLY A 171 -16.96 -19.82 10.13
CA GLY A 171 -16.47 -19.13 8.94
C GLY A 171 -17.43 -18.07 8.38
N GLN A 172 -18.70 -18.08 8.78
CA GLN A 172 -19.71 -17.10 8.37
C GLN A 172 -19.65 -15.77 9.14
N HIS A 173 -18.94 -15.73 10.27
CA HIS A 173 -18.82 -14.57 11.15
C HIS A 173 -17.58 -13.73 10.86
#